data_AF-A0AAD4DSR4-F1
#
_entry.id   AF-A0AAD4DSR4-F1
#
_cell.length_a   1.000
_cell.length_b   1.000
_cell.length_c   1.000
_cell.angle_alpha   90.00
_cell.angle_beta   90.00
_cell.angle_gamma   90.00
#
_symmetry.space_group_name_H-M   'P 1'
#
loop_
_entity.id
_entity.type
_entity.pdbx_description
1 polymer ?
#
loop_
_entity_poly.entity_id
_entity_poly.type
_entity_poly.pdbx_seq_one_letter_code
_entity_poly.pdbx_strand_id
1 'polypeptide(L)'
;MNDIKSSFSWIIAPSGRSHANPERTTNRKRKTRDVDDVREPDRQRLHLSTEIVGVRFKPPVRLVGRDVELHISNGGEEQDLHVEEDDEEGDLTADQRAAKIYEQFFLDIIEEAPNRKSRREGSYLSIPARMRGDLARPTLLQTTAVPFDQVQYSYCSREQWKMHFGRFFPGTAEDADRAMRSQNFKRCRYLNRYIALAQETGRKYLPRIRRALEKEFNTLAWVPCTQSDRMWVTKPMPGSIWKTLPKGQHGGPAIVMNPLLRKKLVTLRAFPHPDESDEDEAGSEEDD
;
A
#
# COMPACT_ATOMS: atom_id res chain seq x y z
N MET A 1 11.59 72.13 -14.14
CA MET A 1 12.31 70.85 -14.13
C MET A 1 12.60 70.51 -12.68
N ASN A 2 11.82 69.61 -12.07
CA ASN A 2 12.11 69.03 -10.76
C ASN A 2 11.60 67.58 -10.79
N ASP A 3 12.53 66.64 -10.86
CA ASP A 3 12.30 65.19 -10.83
C ASP A 3 12.12 64.72 -9.38
N ILE A 4 10.98 64.11 -9.08
CA ILE A 4 10.72 63.40 -7.84
C ILE A 4 11.07 61.92 -8.07
N LYS A 5 12.22 61.48 -7.56
CA LYS A 5 12.57 60.06 -7.51
C LYS A 5 11.83 59.41 -6.34
N SER A 6 10.79 58.63 -6.68
CA SER A 6 10.09 57.76 -5.73
C SER A 6 10.89 56.48 -5.49
N SER A 7 11.43 56.34 -4.27
CA SER A 7 12.07 55.11 -3.80
C SER A 7 11.00 54.13 -3.33
N PHE A 8 10.70 53.12 -4.14
CA PHE A 8 9.94 51.94 -3.70
C PHE A 8 10.89 50.95 -3.03
N SER A 9 10.79 50.85 -1.70
CA SER A 9 11.39 49.78 -0.90
C SER A 9 10.50 48.54 -1.01
N TRP A 10 10.94 47.52 -1.76
CA TRP A 10 10.28 46.22 -1.77
C TRP A 10 10.63 45.47 -0.48
N ILE A 11 9.67 45.35 0.43
CA ILE A 11 9.75 44.42 1.55
C ILE A 11 9.57 43.02 0.97
N ILE A 12 10.67 42.29 0.82
CA ILE A 12 10.64 40.86 0.48
C ILE A 12 10.19 40.13 1.74
N ALA A 13 8.91 39.76 1.80
CA ALA A 13 8.43 38.84 2.82
C ALA A 13 9.19 37.51 2.69
N PRO A 14 9.72 36.93 3.79
CA PRO A 14 10.38 35.63 3.73
C PRO A 14 9.35 34.62 3.22
N SER A 15 9.68 33.93 2.14
CA SER A 15 8.86 32.87 1.57
C SER A 15 8.81 31.70 2.57
N GLY A 16 7.85 31.76 3.49
CA GLY A 16 7.55 30.67 4.40
C GLY A 16 7.37 29.40 3.56
N ARG A 17 8.27 28.43 3.73
CA ARG A 17 8.16 27.13 3.06
C ARG A 17 6.81 26.55 3.45
N SER A 18 5.85 26.59 2.54
CA SER A 18 4.52 26.00 2.74
C SER A 18 4.70 24.57 3.23
N HIS A 19 4.25 24.31 4.46
CA HIS A 19 4.30 22.98 5.06
C HIS A 19 3.47 22.02 4.20
N ALA A 20 3.96 20.79 4.02
CA ALA A 20 3.23 19.75 3.32
C ALA A 20 2.06 19.28 4.19
N ASN A 21 0.94 18.91 3.57
CA ASN A 21 -0.21 18.40 4.32
C ASN A 21 0.17 17.11 5.08
N PRO A 22 -0.10 17.03 6.40
CA PRO A 22 0.30 15.89 7.23
C PRO A 22 -0.39 14.57 6.83
N GLU A 23 -1.57 14.64 6.19
CA GLU A 23 -2.32 13.48 5.72
C GLU A 23 -1.69 12.83 4.47
N ARG A 24 -0.64 13.43 3.91
CA ARG A 24 0.04 12.87 2.75
C ARG A 24 0.84 11.63 3.12
N THR A 25 0.68 10.60 2.30
CA THR A 25 1.59 9.46 2.27
C THR A 25 3.02 9.95 1.97
N THR A 26 3.98 9.55 2.81
CA THR A 26 5.37 10.00 2.67
C THR A 26 6.08 9.26 1.54
N ASN A 27 6.19 9.89 0.37
CA ASN A 27 6.86 9.31 -0.81
C ASN A 27 8.39 9.13 -0.65
N ARG A 28 8.99 9.61 0.44
CA ARG A 28 10.44 9.56 0.71
C ARG A 28 10.90 8.24 1.34
N LYS A 29 9.98 7.39 1.80
CA LYS A 29 10.34 6.12 2.42
C LYS A 29 10.87 5.15 1.36
N ARG A 30 11.94 4.43 1.71
CA ARG A 30 12.51 3.37 0.87
C ARG A 30 11.60 2.14 0.81
N LYS A 31 10.97 1.79 1.93
CA LYS A 31 10.02 0.67 2.08
C LYS A 31 8.82 1.10 2.93
N THR A 32 7.71 0.39 2.80
CA THR A 32 6.55 0.49 3.71
C THR A 32 6.93 0.04 5.12
N ARG A 33 6.13 0.39 6.14
CA ARG A 33 6.33 -0.07 7.52
C ARG A 33 6.03 -1.55 7.65
N ASP A 34 6.63 -2.21 8.65
CA ASP A 34 6.24 -3.58 8.97
C ASP A 34 4.87 -3.62 9.64
N VAL A 35 4.09 -4.64 9.35
CA VAL A 35 2.80 -4.87 9.98
C VAL A 35 2.94 -5.21 11.46
N ASP A 36 4.07 -5.81 11.86
CA ASP A 36 4.36 -6.15 13.25
C ASP A 36 4.80 -4.91 14.06
N ASP A 37 5.40 -3.89 13.43
CA ASP A 37 5.76 -2.61 14.09
C ASP A 37 4.54 -1.72 14.35
N VAL A 38 3.50 -1.86 13.53
CA VAL A 38 2.37 -0.92 13.47
C VAL A 38 1.19 -1.37 14.31
N ARG A 39 1.10 -2.67 14.60
CA ARG A 39 -0.07 -3.27 15.23
C ARG A 39 0.35 -4.04 16.47
N GLU A 40 -0.54 -4.08 17.46
CA GLU A 40 -0.28 -4.76 18.73
C GLU A 40 0.11 -6.25 18.55
N PRO A 41 1.02 -6.77 19.41
CA PRO A 41 1.58 -8.11 19.30
C PRO A 41 0.58 -9.23 19.64
N ASP A 42 -0.37 -8.99 20.54
CA ASP A 42 -1.32 -10.01 21.04
C ASP A 42 -2.51 -10.28 20.09
N ARG A 43 -2.43 -9.79 18.86
CA ARG A 43 -3.53 -9.91 17.89
C ARG A 43 -3.64 -11.32 17.33
N GLN A 44 -4.88 -11.76 17.11
CA GLN A 44 -5.16 -12.98 16.36
C GLN A 44 -4.71 -12.81 14.90
N ARG A 45 -3.63 -13.51 14.53
CA ARG A 45 -3.11 -13.53 13.15
C ARG A 45 -4.08 -14.24 12.21
N LEU A 46 -4.07 -13.84 10.95
CA LEU A 46 -4.81 -14.55 9.90
C LEU A 46 -4.28 -15.99 9.80
N HIS A 47 -5.19 -16.94 9.67
CA HIS A 47 -4.83 -18.33 9.43
C HIS A 47 -5.01 -18.65 7.93
N LEU A 48 -3.88 -18.87 7.25
CA LEU A 48 -3.86 -19.37 5.88
C LEU A 48 -3.45 -20.83 5.87
N SER A 49 -4.27 -21.68 5.24
CA SER A 49 -3.91 -23.08 5.00
C SER A 49 -3.33 -23.21 3.59
N THR A 50 -2.02 -23.44 3.48
CA THR A 50 -1.34 -23.65 2.19
C THR A 50 -1.33 -25.11 1.76
N GLU A 51 -1.90 -26.03 2.57
CA GLU A 51 -1.85 -27.48 2.34
C GLU A 51 -0.40 -28.02 2.25
N ILE A 52 0.56 -27.28 2.82
CA ILE A 52 1.96 -27.68 2.93
C ILE A 52 2.20 -28.15 4.36
N VAL A 53 2.16 -29.46 4.56
CA VAL A 53 2.40 -30.07 5.87
C VAL A 53 3.88 -30.41 6.02
N GLY A 54 4.47 -30.03 7.16
CA GLY A 54 5.79 -30.51 7.58
C GLY A 54 7.01 -29.93 6.84
N VAL A 55 6.82 -28.96 5.94
CA VAL A 55 7.94 -28.26 5.31
C VAL A 55 8.37 -27.11 6.24
N ARG A 56 9.51 -27.27 6.88
CA ARG A 56 10.25 -26.16 7.49
C ARG A 56 11.26 -25.66 6.49
N PHE A 57 11.29 -24.35 6.27
CA PHE A 57 12.34 -23.74 5.45
C PHE A 57 13.61 -23.68 6.28
N LYS A 58 14.74 -23.98 5.64
CA LYS A 58 16.02 -23.74 6.30
C LYS A 58 16.15 -22.23 6.49
N PRO A 59 16.63 -21.77 7.66
CA PRO A 59 17.01 -20.38 7.79
C PRO A 59 18.03 -20.04 6.68
N PRO A 60 17.99 -18.80 6.14
CA PRO A 60 18.93 -18.38 5.11
C PRO A 60 20.37 -18.63 5.58
N VAL A 61 21.20 -19.19 4.68
CA VAL A 61 22.61 -19.45 5.00
C VAL A 61 23.33 -18.11 5.10
N ARG A 62 23.64 -17.71 6.34
CA ARG A 62 24.44 -16.52 6.60
C ARG A 62 25.90 -16.81 6.28
N LEU A 63 26.46 -16.08 5.31
CA LEU A 63 27.91 -15.98 5.17
C LEU A 63 28.41 -15.06 6.27
N VAL A 64 28.71 -15.62 7.44
CA VAL A 64 29.42 -14.93 8.52
C VAL A 64 30.92 -15.20 8.38
N GLY A 65 31.68 -14.14 8.08
CA GLY A 65 33.14 -14.19 7.93
C GLY A 65 33.73 -12.82 7.62
N ARG A 66 34.95 -12.56 8.10
CA ARG A 66 35.68 -11.27 7.93
C ARG A 66 35.90 -10.87 6.47
N ASP A 67 35.76 -11.82 5.54
CA ASP A 67 35.97 -11.62 4.10
C ASP A 67 34.74 -11.04 3.38
N VAL A 68 33.57 -10.94 4.03
CA VAL A 68 32.34 -10.35 3.46
C VAL A 68 32.37 -8.81 3.53
N GLU A 69 33.20 -8.22 4.40
CA GLU A 69 33.30 -6.75 4.57
C GLU A 69 33.96 -6.03 3.36
N LEU A 70 34.60 -6.75 2.44
CA LEU A 70 35.42 -6.17 1.37
C LEU A 70 34.69 -5.91 0.04
N HIS A 71 33.45 -6.34 -0.15
CA HIS A 71 32.75 -6.20 -1.45
C HIS A 71 31.77 -5.02 -1.56
N ILE A 72 31.48 -4.29 -0.46
CA ILE A 72 30.49 -3.20 -0.47
C ILE A 72 31.05 -1.87 -1.01
N SER A 73 32.38 -1.76 -1.24
CA SER A 73 33.02 -0.46 -1.55
C SER A 73 33.13 -0.11 -3.05
N ASN A 74 32.69 -0.94 -3.99
CA ASN A 74 32.89 -0.70 -5.43
C ASN A 74 31.58 -0.49 -6.21
N GLY A 75 30.98 0.69 -6.04
CA GLY A 75 30.44 1.56 -7.12
C GLY A 75 29.45 1.02 -8.16
N GLY A 76 28.92 -0.19 -8.04
CA GLY A 76 27.79 -0.67 -8.84
C GLY A 76 26.48 -0.28 -8.17
N GLU A 77 25.48 0.18 -8.93
CA GLU A 77 24.09 0.27 -8.46
C GLU A 77 23.58 -1.15 -8.17
N GLU A 78 24.03 -1.74 -7.08
CA GLU A 78 23.42 -2.93 -6.53
C GLU A 78 21.99 -2.55 -6.17
N GLN A 79 21.04 -3.28 -6.75
CA GLN A 79 19.73 -3.38 -6.15
C GLN A 79 19.97 -4.03 -4.79
N ASP A 80 20.13 -3.20 -3.77
CA ASP A 80 20.08 -3.55 -2.36
C ASP A 80 18.73 -4.26 -2.12
N LEU A 81 18.69 -5.56 -2.46
CA LEU A 81 17.90 -6.54 -1.74
C LEU A 81 18.56 -6.68 -0.36
N HIS A 82 18.63 -5.57 0.36
CA HIS A 82 18.87 -5.58 1.79
C HIS A 82 17.62 -6.23 2.37
N VAL A 83 17.67 -7.56 2.48
CA VAL A 83 16.75 -8.34 3.29
C VAL A 83 17.03 -7.83 4.70
N GLU A 84 16.18 -6.93 5.19
CA GLU A 84 16.13 -6.67 6.62
C GLU A 84 15.62 -7.99 7.21
N GLU A 85 16.56 -8.84 7.60
CA GLU A 85 16.28 -10.16 8.17
C GLU A 85 15.83 -9.95 9.62
N ASP A 86 14.51 -10.00 9.85
CA ASP A 86 13.99 -10.30 11.18
C ASP A 86 14.38 -11.74 11.52
N ASP A 87 15.28 -11.91 12.48
CA ASP A 87 15.74 -13.21 13.00
C ASP A 87 14.59 -14.17 13.38
N GLU A 88 13.40 -13.64 13.66
CA GLU A 88 12.20 -14.39 14.05
C GLU A 88 11.45 -15.07 12.88
N GLU A 89 11.70 -14.70 11.61
CA GLU A 89 10.96 -15.26 10.48
C GLU A 89 11.42 -16.70 10.11
N GLY A 90 12.61 -17.11 10.58
CA GLY A 90 13.22 -18.42 10.36
C GLY A 90 12.38 -19.60 10.87
N ASP A 91 11.66 -19.43 11.98
CA ASP A 91 10.91 -20.51 12.64
C ASP A 91 9.46 -20.66 12.17
N LEU A 92 8.99 -19.73 11.33
CA LEU A 92 7.61 -19.75 10.84
C LEU A 92 7.38 -20.86 9.81
N THR A 93 6.22 -21.52 9.90
CA THR A 93 5.75 -22.44 8.86
C THR A 93 5.39 -21.71 7.57
N ALA A 94 5.26 -22.44 6.45
CA ALA A 94 4.79 -21.87 5.18
C ALA A 94 3.45 -21.12 5.32
N ASP A 95 2.54 -21.68 6.12
CA ASP A 95 1.22 -21.11 6.43
C ASP A 95 1.35 -19.78 7.17
N GLN A 96 2.20 -19.72 8.20
CA GLN A 96 2.44 -18.53 9.00
C GLN A 96 3.12 -17.41 8.19
N ARG A 97 4.11 -17.76 7.36
CA ARG A 97 4.77 -16.78 6.47
C ARG A 97 3.81 -16.26 5.40
N ALA A 98 3.03 -17.14 4.77
CA ALA A 98 2.00 -16.73 3.82
C ALA A 98 0.97 -15.79 4.49
N ALA A 99 0.58 -16.08 5.74
CA ALA A 99 -0.33 -15.23 6.49
C ALA A 99 0.27 -13.85 6.79
N LYS A 100 1.53 -13.79 7.24
CA LYS A 100 2.24 -12.53 7.48
C LYS A 100 2.38 -11.71 6.19
N ILE A 101 2.72 -12.35 5.06
CA ILE A 101 2.72 -11.71 3.72
C ILE A 101 1.34 -11.14 3.40
N TYR A 102 0.28 -11.90 3.63
CA TYR A 102 -1.07 -11.46 3.31
C TYR A 102 -1.55 -10.33 4.24
N GLU A 103 -1.16 -10.31 5.50
CA GLU A 103 -1.42 -9.18 6.41
C GLU A 103 -0.66 -7.91 5.97
N GLN A 104 0.62 -8.05 5.62
CA GLN A 104 1.46 -6.96 5.12
C GLN A 104 0.92 -6.37 3.82
N PHE A 105 0.35 -7.21 2.94
CA PHE A 105 -0.23 -6.80 1.67
C PHE A 105 -1.27 -5.68 1.82
N PHE A 106 -2.14 -5.75 2.83
CA PHE A 106 -3.14 -4.71 3.06
C PHE A 106 -2.51 -3.41 3.53
N LEU A 107 -1.56 -3.48 4.46
CA LEU A 107 -0.82 -2.30 4.93
C LEU A 107 -0.12 -1.61 3.76
N ASP A 108 0.57 -2.38 2.92
CA ASP A 108 1.31 -1.86 1.79
C ASP A 108 0.41 -1.21 0.74
N ILE A 109 -0.76 -1.78 0.44
CA ILE A 109 -1.74 -1.15 -0.46
C ILE A 109 -2.12 0.24 0.05
N ILE A 110 -2.41 0.36 1.34
CA ILE A 110 -2.84 1.62 1.97
C ILE A 110 -1.68 2.61 2.08
N GLU A 111 -0.49 2.16 2.45
CA GLU A 111 0.71 3.00 2.54
C GLU A 111 1.24 3.43 1.17
N GLU A 112 0.92 2.73 0.09
CA GLU A 112 1.29 3.14 -1.26
C GLU A 112 0.18 3.90 -1.99
N ALA A 113 -0.95 4.13 -1.31
CA ALA A 113 -2.07 4.87 -1.88
C ALA A 113 -1.63 6.28 -2.32
N PRO A 114 -2.07 6.73 -3.50
CA PRO A 114 -1.59 7.96 -4.09
C PRO A 114 -2.06 9.20 -3.31
N ASN A 115 -1.22 10.23 -3.36
CA ASN A 115 -1.58 11.56 -2.90
C ASN A 115 -2.20 12.41 -4.01
N ARG A 116 -2.95 13.44 -3.62
CA ARG A 116 -3.38 14.48 -4.54
C ARG A 116 -2.20 15.29 -5.06
N LYS A 117 -2.40 15.97 -6.21
CA LYS A 117 -1.32 16.62 -6.97
C LYS A 117 -0.66 17.75 -6.17
N SER A 118 -1.44 18.57 -5.47
CA SER A 118 -0.89 19.68 -4.69
C SER A 118 -0.23 19.20 -3.41
N ARG A 119 0.93 19.76 -3.04
CA ARG A 119 1.59 19.47 -1.75
C ARG A 119 0.76 19.89 -0.53
N ARG A 120 -0.19 20.80 -0.72
CA ARG A 120 -1.12 21.27 0.31
C ARG A 120 -2.35 20.37 0.46
N GLU A 121 -2.57 19.50 -0.51
CA GLU A 121 -3.64 18.52 -0.46
C GLU A 121 -3.13 17.21 0.14
N GLY A 122 -4.00 16.51 0.87
CA GLY A 122 -3.69 15.24 1.52
C GLY A 122 -3.63 14.05 0.56
N SER A 123 -3.83 12.86 1.14
CA SER A 123 -4.04 11.63 0.40
C SER A 123 -5.38 11.65 -0.37
N TYR A 124 -5.57 10.72 -1.30
CA TYR A 124 -6.92 10.39 -1.79
C TYR A 124 -7.71 9.53 -0.81
N LEU A 125 -7.02 8.90 0.16
CA LEU A 125 -7.67 8.11 1.20
C LEU A 125 -8.48 9.02 2.13
N SER A 126 -9.70 8.60 2.43
CA SER A 126 -10.51 9.22 3.47
C SER A 126 -10.05 8.84 4.89
N ILE A 127 -9.20 7.81 5.02
CA ILE A 127 -8.67 7.36 6.31
C ILE A 127 -7.58 8.32 6.81
N PRO A 128 -7.73 8.89 8.04
CA PRO A 128 -6.69 9.70 8.66
C PRO A 128 -5.37 8.94 8.81
N ALA A 129 -4.24 9.60 8.60
CA ALA A 129 -2.91 9.00 8.55
C ALA A 129 -2.60 8.14 9.79
N ARG A 130 -3.02 8.61 10.98
CA ARG A 130 -2.85 7.90 12.26
C ARG A 130 -3.60 6.55 12.31
N MET A 131 -4.75 6.44 11.63
CA MET A 131 -5.60 5.24 11.66
C MET A 131 -5.27 4.23 10.55
N ARG A 132 -4.44 4.60 9.57
CA ARG A 132 -4.16 3.74 8.40
C ARG A 132 -3.52 2.43 8.79
N GLY A 133 -2.65 2.42 9.80
CA GLY A 133 -1.98 1.22 10.30
C GLY A 133 -2.96 0.16 10.81
N ASP A 134 -3.88 0.59 11.66
CA ASP A 134 -4.86 -0.29 12.31
C ASP A 134 -5.95 -0.74 11.34
N LEU A 135 -6.39 0.15 10.46
CA LEU A 135 -7.50 -0.11 9.54
C LEU A 135 -7.11 -0.86 8.27
N ALA A 136 -5.82 -0.93 7.92
CA ALA A 136 -5.36 -1.63 6.72
C ALA A 136 -5.43 -3.16 6.89
N ARG A 137 -6.65 -3.71 6.97
CA ARG A 137 -6.98 -5.13 7.20
C ARG A 137 -7.79 -5.69 6.03
N PRO A 138 -7.96 -7.03 5.93
CA PRO A 138 -8.81 -7.63 4.88
C PRO A 138 -10.20 -7.02 4.81
N THR A 139 -10.81 -6.73 5.96
CA THR A 139 -12.16 -6.16 6.07
C THR A 139 -12.30 -4.81 5.33
N LEU A 140 -11.22 -4.03 5.22
CA LEU A 140 -11.22 -2.77 4.50
C LEU A 140 -11.36 -2.96 2.98
N LEU A 141 -10.74 -4.02 2.43
CA LEU A 141 -10.82 -4.34 1.01
C LEU A 141 -11.99 -5.27 0.67
N GLN A 142 -12.61 -5.92 1.66
CA GLN A 142 -13.79 -6.79 1.49
C GLN A 142 -15.13 -6.05 1.40
N THR A 143 -15.16 -4.74 1.70
CA THR A 143 -16.37 -3.91 1.61
C THR A 143 -16.46 -3.14 0.29
N THR A 144 -17.68 -2.87 -0.18
CA THR A 144 -17.92 -1.97 -1.33
C THR A 144 -18.02 -0.50 -0.94
N ALA A 145 -17.95 -0.19 0.37
CA ALA A 145 -17.77 1.17 0.89
C ALA A 145 -16.27 1.49 0.93
N VAL A 146 -15.75 2.13 -0.12
CA VAL A 146 -14.31 2.28 -0.36
C VAL A 146 -13.72 3.48 0.39
N PRO A 147 -12.47 3.40 0.90
CA PRO A 147 -11.88 4.40 1.77
C PRO A 147 -11.22 5.56 1.01
N PHE A 148 -11.96 6.21 0.12
CA PHE A 148 -11.46 7.32 -0.68
C PHE A 148 -12.41 8.51 -0.62
N ASP A 149 -11.86 9.72 -0.73
CA ASP A 149 -12.67 10.93 -0.99
C ASP A 149 -13.06 11.02 -2.46
N GLN A 150 -12.19 10.51 -3.34
CA GLN A 150 -12.40 10.47 -4.78
C GLN A 150 -11.77 9.21 -5.35
N VAL A 151 -12.51 8.47 -6.19
CA VAL A 151 -12.04 7.22 -6.80
C VAL A 151 -12.68 6.99 -8.17
N GLN A 152 -11.97 6.26 -9.03
CA GLN A 152 -12.50 5.72 -10.26
C GLN A 152 -12.62 4.21 -10.12
N TYR A 153 -13.73 3.61 -10.53
CA TYR A 153 -13.94 2.18 -10.37
C TYR A 153 -14.62 1.56 -11.59
N SER A 154 -14.34 0.28 -11.82
CA SER A 154 -15.05 -0.55 -12.79
C SER A 154 -15.14 -1.99 -12.28
N TYR A 155 -16.17 -2.71 -12.68
CA TYR A 155 -16.21 -4.16 -12.48
C TYR A 155 -15.44 -4.84 -13.59
N CYS A 156 -14.39 -5.57 -13.23
CA CYS A 156 -13.59 -6.27 -14.23
C CYS A 156 -14.22 -7.61 -14.63
N SER A 157 -13.64 -8.29 -15.61
CA SER A 157 -13.91 -9.70 -15.91
C SER A 157 -13.18 -10.62 -14.93
N ARG A 158 -13.45 -11.93 -14.98
CA ARG A 158 -12.74 -12.92 -14.16
C ARG A 158 -11.27 -13.03 -14.57
N GLU A 159 -11.00 -12.92 -15.86
CA GLU A 159 -9.65 -12.96 -16.45
C GLU A 159 -8.85 -11.73 -16.01
N GLN A 160 -9.47 -10.55 -16.02
CA GLN A 160 -8.86 -9.33 -15.50
C GLN A 160 -8.58 -9.43 -14.00
N TRP A 161 -9.51 -9.96 -13.21
CA TRP A 161 -9.30 -10.17 -11.77
C TRP A 161 -8.12 -11.10 -11.50
N LYS A 162 -8.05 -12.22 -12.22
CA LYS A 162 -6.92 -13.16 -12.17
C LYS A 162 -5.60 -12.52 -12.61
N MET A 163 -5.64 -11.64 -13.62
CA MET A 163 -4.49 -10.87 -14.06
C MET A 163 -4.00 -9.93 -12.95
N HIS A 164 -4.91 -9.24 -12.25
CA HIS A 164 -4.55 -8.41 -11.10
C HIS A 164 -3.93 -9.24 -9.97
N PHE A 165 -4.51 -10.39 -9.63
CA PHE A 165 -3.91 -11.33 -8.69
C PHE A 165 -2.49 -11.73 -9.10
N GLY A 166 -2.28 -12.09 -10.37
CA GLY A 166 -0.97 -12.45 -10.93
C GLY A 166 0.08 -11.33 -10.87
N ARG A 167 -0.35 -10.06 -10.81
CA ARG A 167 0.57 -8.92 -10.62
C ARG A 167 0.90 -8.67 -9.16
N PHE A 168 -0.05 -8.83 -8.25
CA PHE A 168 0.20 -8.70 -6.81
C PHE A 168 1.04 -9.85 -6.28
N PHE A 169 0.75 -11.06 -6.75
CA PHE A 169 1.45 -12.28 -6.43
C PHE A 169 1.93 -12.87 -7.77
N PRO A 170 3.20 -12.65 -8.16
CA PRO A 170 3.77 -13.20 -9.39
C PRO A 170 3.99 -14.72 -9.31
N GLY A 171 3.71 -15.42 -10.40
CA GLY A 171 3.82 -16.89 -10.47
C GLY A 171 5.18 -17.41 -10.96
N THR A 172 5.97 -16.54 -11.58
CA THR A 172 7.28 -16.87 -12.15
C THR A 172 8.32 -15.82 -11.73
N ALA A 173 9.61 -16.15 -11.95
CA ALA A 173 10.71 -15.23 -11.64
C ALA A 173 10.66 -13.97 -12.53
N GLU A 174 10.33 -14.13 -13.82
CA GLU A 174 10.24 -13.02 -14.76
C GLU A 174 9.13 -12.03 -14.37
N ASP A 175 8.00 -12.55 -13.86
CA ASP A 175 6.91 -11.71 -13.35
C ASP A 175 7.26 -11.02 -12.04
N ALA A 176 8.03 -11.69 -11.16
CA ALA A 176 8.56 -11.10 -9.94
C ALA A 176 9.51 -9.94 -10.24
N ASP A 177 10.45 -10.14 -11.16
CA ASP A 177 11.40 -9.12 -11.61
C ASP A 177 10.67 -7.90 -12.20
N ARG A 178 9.61 -8.15 -12.97
CA ARG A 178 8.75 -7.08 -13.53
C ARG A 178 8.05 -6.31 -12.42
N ALA A 179 7.49 -7.00 -11.43
CA ALA A 179 6.84 -6.36 -10.29
C ALA A 179 7.83 -5.51 -9.48
N MET A 180 9.07 -5.99 -9.27
CA MET A 180 10.12 -5.25 -8.56
C MET A 180 10.63 -4.00 -9.29
N ARG A 181 10.45 -3.92 -10.61
CA ARG A 181 10.71 -2.68 -11.38
C ARG A 181 9.52 -1.73 -11.43
N SER A 182 8.34 -2.19 -11.02
CA SER A 182 7.10 -1.43 -11.14
C SER A 182 6.98 -0.38 -10.02
N GLN A 183 6.36 0.75 -10.35
CA GLN A 183 6.06 1.81 -9.39
C GLN A 183 5.17 1.27 -8.27
N ASN A 184 5.41 1.77 -7.05
CA ASN A 184 4.81 1.33 -5.79
C ASN A 184 5.29 -0.05 -5.31
N PHE A 185 5.20 -1.07 -6.16
CA PHE A 185 5.51 -2.47 -5.81
C PHE A 185 6.88 -2.66 -5.16
N LYS A 186 7.92 -2.02 -5.70
CA LYS A 186 9.29 -2.16 -5.18
C LYS A 186 9.48 -1.73 -3.72
N ARG A 187 8.59 -0.86 -3.21
CA ARG A 187 8.62 -0.37 -1.83
C ARG A 187 7.81 -1.24 -0.88
N CYS A 188 6.97 -2.13 -1.41
CA CYS A 188 6.12 -3.00 -0.62
C CYS A 188 6.93 -4.11 0.04
N ARG A 189 6.93 -4.18 1.38
CA ARG A 189 7.53 -5.28 2.14
C ARG A 189 6.88 -6.62 1.81
N TYR A 190 5.56 -6.67 1.57
CA TYR A 190 4.86 -7.92 1.29
C TYR A 190 5.42 -8.61 0.04
N LEU A 191 5.74 -7.83 -1.01
CA LEU A 191 6.23 -8.37 -2.27
C LEU A 191 7.64 -8.94 -2.12
N ASN A 192 8.51 -8.23 -1.39
CA ASN A 192 9.86 -8.71 -1.09
C ASN A 192 9.81 -10.04 -0.32
N ARG A 193 8.99 -10.12 0.75
CA ARG A 193 8.79 -11.36 1.52
C ARG A 193 8.20 -12.48 0.68
N TYR A 194 7.23 -12.17 -0.18
CA TYR A 194 6.63 -13.15 -1.09
C TYR A 194 7.65 -13.72 -2.08
N ILE A 195 8.52 -12.88 -2.66
CA ILE A 195 9.55 -13.33 -3.60
C ILE A 195 10.57 -14.22 -2.89
N ALA A 196 11.03 -13.84 -1.69
CA ALA A 196 11.90 -14.67 -0.88
C ALA A 196 11.27 -16.04 -0.58
N LEU A 197 10.02 -16.06 -0.11
CA LEU A 197 9.27 -17.29 0.12
C LEU A 197 9.13 -18.12 -1.17
N ALA A 198 8.88 -17.47 -2.32
CA ALA A 198 8.76 -18.15 -3.61
C ALA A 198 10.08 -18.78 -4.07
N GLN A 199 11.21 -18.13 -3.81
CA GLN A 199 12.55 -18.65 -4.10
C GLN A 199 12.89 -19.85 -3.20
N GLU A 200 12.61 -19.76 -1.91
CA GLU A 200 12.86 -20.83 -0.93
C GLU A 200 11.97 -22.07 -1.15
N THR A 201 10.69 -21.85 -1.46
CA THR A 201 9.72 -22.93 -1.69
C THR A 201 9.90 -23.61 -3.05
N GLY A 202 10.43 -22.88 -4.03
CA GLY A 202 10.64 -23.33 -5.38
C GLY A 202 9.35 -23.69 -6.13
N ARG A 203 9.51 -24.19 -7.36
CA ARG A 203 8.40 -24.46 -8.30
C ARG A 203 7.40 -25.51 -7.80
N LYS A 204 7.81 -26.39 -6.88
CA LYS A 204 6.99 -27.48 -6.36
C LYS A 204 5.88 -26.98 -5.43
N TYR A 205 6.21 -26.06 -4.54
CA TYR A 205 5.31 -25.63 -3.45
C TYR A 205 4.67 -24.27 -3.69
N LEU A 206 5.30 -23.40 -4.49
CA LEU A 206 4.76 -22.09 -4.85
C LEU A 206 3.31 -22.14 -5.37
N PRO A 207 2.89 -23.07 -6.25
CA PRO A 207 1.50 -23.13 -6.70
C PRO A 207 0.47 -23.31 -5.57
N ARG A 208 0.85 -24.00 -4.47
CA ARG A 208 -0.04 -24.22 -3.31
C ARG A 208 -0.19 -22.95 -2.47
N ILE A 209 0.92 -22.28 -2.19
CA ILE A 209 0.92 -20.97 -1.50
C ILE A 209 0.09 -19.97 -2.30
N ARG A 210 0.31 -19.89 -3.61
CA ARG A 210 -0.46 -19.04 -4.52
C ARG A 210 -1.94 -19.35 -4.48
N ARG A 211 -2.33 -20.63 -4.50
CA ARG A 211 -3.72 -21.03 -4.43
C ARG A 211 -4.39 -20.59 -3.12
N ALA A 212 -3.68 -20.72 -1.99
CA ALA A 212 -4.18 -20.24 -0.70
C ALA A 212 -4.37 -18.71 -0.68
N LEU A 213 -3.38 -17.97 -1.19
CA LEU A 213 -3.47 -16.52 -1.34
C LEU A 213 -4.59 -16.10 -2.31
N GLU A 214 -4.76 -16.82 -3.43
CA GLU A 214 -5.81 -16.55 -4.43
C GLU A 214 -7.20 -16.77 -3.83
N LYS A 215 -7.36 -17.80 -2.98
CA LYS A 215 -8.62 -18.06 -2.27
C LYS A 215 -9.02 -16.85 -1.42
N GLU A 216 -8.10 -16.33 -0.60
CA GLU A 216 -8.39 -15.14 0.22
C GLU A 216 -8.53 -13.87 -0.64
N PHE A 217 -7.69 -13.69 -1.66
CA PHE A 217 -7.78 -12.56 -2.59
C PHE A 217 -9.15 -12.48 -3.27
N ASN A 218 -9.75 -13.62 -3.61
CA ASN A 218 -11.08 -13.69 -4.19
C ASN A 218 -12.22 -13.30 -3.24
N THR A 219 -11.94 -13.17 -1.93
CA THR A 219 -12.90 -12.61 -0.97
C THR A 219 -12.96 -11.09 -1.00
N LEU A 220 -11.93 -10.42 -1.53
CA LEU A 220 -11.85 -8.97 -1.58
C LEU A 220 -12.90 -8.40 -2.52
N ALA A 221 -13.49 -7.27 -2.15
CA ALA A 221 -14.45 -6.56 -2.98
C ALA A 221 -13.77 -5.70 -4.03
N TRP A 222 -12.59 -5.17 -3.72
CA TRP A 222 -11.84 -4.30 -4.61
C TRP A 222 -10.33 -4.39 -4.38
N VAL A 223 -9.55 -4.03 -5.40
CA VAL A 223 -8.10 -3.87 -5.34
C VAL A 223 -7.65 -2.70 -6.23
N PRO A 224 -6.43 -2.17 -6.07
CA PRO A 224 -5.87 -1.20 -6.99
C PRO A 224 -5.91 -1.70 -8.44
N CYS A 225 -6.27 -0.83 -9.39
CA CYS A 225 -6.17 -1.13 -10.80
C CYS A 225 -4.70 -1.08 -11.24
N THR A 226 -4.00 -2.20 -11.08
CA THR A 226 -2.61 -2.32 -11.51
C THR A 226 -2.48 -2.13 -13.03
N GLN A 227 -1.35 -1.59 -13.47
CA GLN A 227 -0.86 -1.67 -14.85
C GLN A 227 0.46 -2.45 -14.90
N SER A 228 1.05 -2.58 -16.08
CA SER A 228 2.32 -3.30 -16.24
C SER A 228 3.50 -2.65 -15.52
N ASP A 229 3.41 -1.35 -15.20
CA ASP A 229 4.49 -0.55 -14.65
C ASP A 229 4.17 0.07 -13.28
N ARG A 230 2.98 -0.16 -12.71
CA ARG A 230 2.53 0.47 -11.44
C ARG A 230 1.39 -0.27 -10.75
N MET A 231 1.32 -0.13 -9.43
CA MET A 231 0.18 -0.61 -8.63
C MET A 231 -1.03 0.33 -8.74
N TRP A 232 -0.79 1.64 -8.60
CA TRP A 232 -1.83 2.66 -8.57
C TRP A 232 -1.85 3.49 -9.85
N VAL A 233 -3.01 3.55 -10.50
CA VAL A 233 -3.27 4.45 -11.62
C VAL A 233 -4.10 5.61 -11.11
N THR A 234 -3.68 6.85 -11.36
CA THR A 234 -4.42 8.06 -10.97
C THR A 234 -4.92 8.87 -12.16
N LYS A 235 -4.50 8.51 -13.37
CA LYS A 235 -4.96 9.13 -14.61
C LYS A 235 -6.43 8.77 -14.83
N PRO A 236 -7.23 9.66 -15.47
CA PRO A 236 -8.57 9.33 -15.89
C PRO A 236 -8.59 8.04 -16.73
N MET A 237 -9.41 7.07 -16.33
CA MET A 237 -9.50 5.80 -17.04
C MET A 237 -10.43 5.96 -18.26
N PRO A 238 -9.99 5.54 -19.46
CA PRO A 238 -10.79 5.68 -20.66
C PRO A 238 -11.92 4.65 -20.70
N GLY A 239 -13.05 5.03 -21.31
CA GLY A 239 -14.16 4.13 -21.62
C GLY A 239 -15.35 4.23 -20.65
N SER A 240 -16.54 3.91 -21.16
CA SER A 240 -17.82 4.06 -20.46
C SER A 240 -18.02 3.09 -19.29
N ILE A 241 -17.19 2.05 -19.17
CA ILE A 241 -17.25 1.08 -18.07
C ILE A 241 -16.73 1.65 -16.75
N TRP A 242 -15.94 2.74 -16.80
CA TRP A 242 -15.39 3.40 -15.63
C TRP A 242 -16.37 4.42 -15.08
N LYS A 243 -16.60 4.34 -13.78
CA LYS A 243 -17.45 5.26 -13.02
C LYS A 243 -16.58 6.01 -12.03
N THR A 244 -16.99 7.22 -11.64
CA THR A 244 -16.29 8.02 -10.65
C THR A 244 -17.17 8.29 -9.43
N LEU A 245 -16.54 8.33 -8.26
CA LEU A 245 -17.14 8.80 -7.02
C LEU A 245 -16.26 9.92 -6.45
N PRO A 246 -16.85 11.04 -6.00
CA PRO A 246 -18.25 11.42 -6.23
C PRO A 246 -18.52 11.66 -7.73
N LYS A 247 -19.78 11.58 -8.14
CA LYS A 247 -20.17 11.74 -9.55
C LYS A 247 -19.75 13.12 -10.06
N GLY A 248 -19.32 13.19 -11.31
CA GLY A 248 -18.89 14.43 -11.95
C GLY A 248 -17.45 14.85 -11.64
N GLN A 249 -16.75 14.16 -10.73
CA GLN A 249 -15.32 14.36 -10.55
C GLN A 249 -14.51 13.66 -11.64
N HIS A 250 -13.38 14.27 -12.00
CA HIS A 250 -12.43 13.76 -12.98
C HIS A 250 -11.16 13.28 -12.29
N GLY A 251 -10.75 12.05 -12.60
CA GLY A 251 -9.52 11.45 -12.06
C GLY A 251 -9.69 10.84 -10.66
N GLY A 252 -8.56 10.61 -9.99
CA GLY A 252 -8.48 9.87 -8.73
C GLY A 252 -7.90 8.47 -8.91
N PRO A 253 -7.64 7.74 -7.82
CA PRO A 253 -7.11 6.39 -7.88
C PRO A 253 -8.10 5.49 -8.61
N ALA A 254 -7.60 4.67 -9.53
CA ALA A 254 -8.40 3.65 -10.20
C ALA A 254 -8.34 2.35 -9.39
N ILE A 255 -9.51 1.80 -9.09
CA ILE A 255 -9.68 0.48 -8.48
C ILE A 255 -10.49 -0.42 -9.40
N VAL A 256 -10.28 -1.72 -9.28
CA VAL A 256 -11.14 -2.72 -9.92
C VAL A 256 -11.96 -3.43 -8.87
N MET A 257 -13.23 -3.63 -9.19
CA MET A 257 -14.18 -4.34 -8.34
C MET A 257 -14.24 -5.81 -8.73
N ASN A 258 -14.36 -6.67 -7.74
CA ASN A 258 -14.46 -8.11 -7.92
C ASN A 258 -15.67 -8.45 -8.82
N PRO A 259 -15.47 -9.27 -9.89
CA PRO A 259 -16.53 -9.63 -10.82
C PRO A 259 -17.73 -10.33 -10.17
N LEU A 260 -17.54 -10.97 -9.01
CA LEU A 260 -18.61 -11.64 -8.28
C LEU A 260 -19.57 -10.66 -7.58
N LEU A 261 -19.19 -9.39 -7.44
CA LEU A 261 -19.96 -8.36 -6.74
C LEU A 261 -20.66 -7.37 -7.67
N ARG A 262 -20.80 -7.67 -8.96
CA ARG A 262 -21.37 -6.77 -10.00
C ARG A 262 -22.73 -6.16 -9.66
N LYS A 263 -23.50 -6.79 -8.77
CA LYS A 263 -24.83 -6.31 -8.35
C LYS A 263 -24.79 -5.38 -7.14
N LYS A 264 -23.68 -5.27 -6.43
CA LYS A 264 -23.56 -4.43 -5.23
C LYS A 264 -23.28 -2.98 -5.63
N LEU A 265 -23.79 -2.03 -4.85
CA LEU A 265 -23.45 -0.62 -5.03
C LEU A 265 -22.08 -0.32 -4.42
N VAL A 266 -21.28 0.47 -5.13
CA VAL A 266 -20.02 1.04 -4.61
C VAL A 266 -20.32 2.41 -4.05
N THR A 267 -19.89 2.66 -2.81
CA THR A 267 -20.08 3.92 -2.10
C THR A 267 -18.75 4.40 -1.52
N LEU A 268 -18.66 5.68 -1.18
CA LEU A 268 -17.53 6.20 -0.42
C LEU A 268 -17.76 5.92 1.07
N ARG A 269 -16.70 5.56 1.78
CA ARG A 269 -16.71 5.41 3.24
C ARG A 269 -16.17 6.68 3.88
N ALA A 270 -17.01 7.32 4.68
CA ALA A 270 -16.62 8.44 5.52
C ALA A 270 -15.80 7.94 6.73
N PHE A 271 -14.82 8.74 7.14
CA PHE A 271 -14.10 8.61 8.41
C PHE A 271 -14.06 10.00 9.03
N PRO A 272 -14.09 10.11 10.37
CA PRO A 272 -14.04 11.40 11.05
C PRO A 272 -12.74 12.12 10.68
N HIS A 273 -12.85 13.39 10.26
CA HIS A 273 -11.66 14.20 10.01
C HIS A 273 -11.12 14.69 11.36
N PRO A 274 -9.79 14.73 11.57
CA PRO A 274 -9.21 15.23 12.82
C PRO A 274 -9.61 16.67 13.20
N ASP A 275 -10.15 17.46 12.28
CA ASP A 275 -10.59 18.83 12.53
C ASP A 275 -12.06 18.93 13.00
N GLU A 276 -12.76 17.80 13.17
CA GLU A 276 -14.16 17.74 13.63
C GLU A 276 -14.30 17.36 15.12
N SER A 277 -13.19 17.25 15.86
CA SER A 277 -13.20 17.01 17.30
C SER A 277 -12.73 18.25 18.06
N ASP A 278 -13.64 18.81 18.84
CA ASP A 278 -13.43 19.58 20.08
C ASP A 278 -13.39 21.12 20.01
N GLU A 279 -14.48 21.77 19.54
CA GLU A 279 -14.77 23.17 19.92
C GLU A 279 -16.09 23.38 20.70
N ASP A 280 -16.93 22.35 20.92
CA ASP A 280 -18.27 22.51 21.51
C ASP A 280 -18.49 21.81 22.88
N GLU A 281 -17.49 21.74 23.77
CA GLU A 281 -17.72 21.44 25.20
C GLU A 281 -16.81 22.31 26.09
N ALA A 282 -16.97 23.63 26.00
CA ALA A 282 -16.48 24.54 27.02
C ALA A 282 -17.51 25.66 27.25
N GLY A 283 -18.35 25.48 28.28
CA GLY A 283 -19.05 26.61 28.90
C GLY A 283 -20.55 26.39 29.09
N SER A 284 -20.94 25.81 30.22
CA SER A 284 -22.04 26.32 31.07
C SER A 284 -22.27 25.41 32.28
N GLU A 285 -21.31 25.39 33.20
CA GLU A 285 -21.61 25.15 34.62
C GLU A 285 -20.78 26.14 35.42
N GLU A 286 -21.39 27.29 35.70
CA GLU A 286 -21.23 28.11 36.89
C GLU A 286 -22.06 29.38 36.66
N ASP A 287 -23.25 29.43 37.23
CA ASP A 287 -23.84 30.66 37.74
C ASP A 287 -24.65 30.30 38.99
N ASP A 288 -24.29 30.99 40.07
CA ASP A 288 -24.75 30.89 41.46
C ASP A 288 -26.27 31.03 41.68
#